data_AF-A0A5N5Q6L9-F1
#
_entry.id   AF-A0A5N5Q6L9-F1
#
_cell.length_a   1.000
_cell.length_b   1.000
_cell.length_c   1.000
_cell.angle_alpha   90.00
_cell.angle_beta   90.00
_cell.angle_gamma   90.00
#
_symmetry.space_group_name_H-M   'P 1'
#
loop_
_entity.id
_entity.type
_entity.pdbx_description
1 polymer ?
#
loop_
_entity_poly.entity_id
_entity_poly.type
_entity_poly.pdbx_seq_one_letter_code
_entity_poly.pdbx_strand_id
1 'polypeptide(L)'
;MATQLLRAKPKARIAHTYLHDLESFFWVLLYTVANHREGGAELNEDASAVLSKLEMLDPSTLGSVKFSLLSEITNGDINVESFNTAWSKALAPMIVEFAKWTHGVAFEKPDSTVDPDSNFETVLTIFLNGVNNVRPQPGPEETQATHVCSSTGECGVSCPLRDTRREGEEPKISQSSKGSSDLP
;
A
#
# COMPACT_ATOMS: atom_id res chain seq x y z
N MET A 1 -0.86 -15.56 -4.08
CA MET A 1 0.54 -15.51 -3.59
C MET A 1 0.61 -15.23 -2.10
N ALA A 2 -0.15 -14.33 -1.49
CA ALA A 2 -0.37 -14.34 -0.04
C ALA A 2 -1.23 -15.52 0.42
N THR A 3 -1.93 -16.21 -0.48
CA THR A 3 -2.45 -17.56 -0.21
C THR A 3 -1.37 -18.54 0.24
N GLN A 4 -0.12 -18.39 -0.18
CA GLN A 4 0.96 -19.22 0.36
C GLN A 4 1.28 -18.83 1.80
N LEU A 5 1.29 -17.53 2.12
CA LEU A 5 1.48 -17.01 3.48
C LEU A 5 0.33 -17.40 4.42
N LEU A 6 -0.91 -17.29 3.95
CA LEU A 6 -2.14 -17.57 4.69
C LEU A 6 -2.45 -19.08 4.78
N ARG A 7 -1.94 -19.90 3.84
CA ARG A 7 -2.00 -21.37 3.90
C ARG A 7 -0.72 -21.99 4.46
N ALA A 8 0.27 -21.18 4.83
CA ALA A 8 1.52 -21.68 5.38
C ALA A 8 1.24 -22.38 6.71
N LYS A 9 1.84 -23.54 6.92
CA LYS A 9 1.85 -24.13 8.25
C LYS A 9 2.57 -23.17 9.21
N PRO A 10 2.14 -23.08 10.48
CA PRO A 10 2.87 -22.34 11.50
C PRO A 10 4.35 -22.76 11.48
N LYS A 11 5.27 -21.78 11.41
CA LYS A 11 6.74 -21.94 11.31
C LYS A 11 7.31 -22.32 9.93
N ALA A 12 6.49 -22.41 8.89
CA ALA A 12 7.01 -22.51 7.52
C ALA A 12 7.72 -21.20 7.15
N ARG A 13 8.98 -21.29 6.70
CA ARG A 13 9.67 -20.13 6.12
C ARG A 13 9.17 -19.95 4.71
N ILE A 14 8.52 -18.82 4.45
CA ILE A 14 8.14 -18.40 3.11
C ILE A 14 9.13 -17.33 2.70
N ALA A 15 9.79 -17.57 1.56
CA ALA A 15 10.58 -16.52 0.93
C ALA A 15 9.63 -15.39 0.55
N HIS A 16 9.90 -14.20 1.08
CA HIS A 16 9.16 -13.02 0.68
C HIS A 16 9.45 -12.74 -0.79
N THR A 17 8.42 -12.40 -1.56
CA THR A 17 8.53 -12.17 -3.00
C THR A 17 7.92 -10.82 -3.33
N TYR A 18 8.35 -10.22 -4.44
CA TYR A 18 7.75 -9.02 -5.00
C TYR A 18 6.22 -9.08 -5.10
N LEU A 19 5.68 -10.26 -5.43
CA LEU A 19 4.24 -10.47 -5.57
C LEU A 19 3.49 -10.43 -4.23
N HIS A 20 4.17 -10.71 -3.11
CA HIS A 20 3.62 -10.47 -1.77
C HIS A 20 3.53 -8.97 -1.45
N ASP A 21 4.50 -8.18 -1.90
CA ASP A 21 4.48 -6.72 -1.71
C ASP A 21 3.35 -6.09 -2.51
N LEU A 22 3.19 -6.48 -3.79
CA LEU A 22 2.10 -6.03 -4.64
C LEU A 22 0.73 -6.39 -4.06
N GLU A 23 0.56 -7.62 -3.58
CA GLU A 23 -0.69 -8.01 -2.94
C GLU A 23 -0.94 -7.22 -1.65
N SER A 24 0.08 -6.99 -0.82
CA SER A 24 -0.06 -6.17 0.40
C SER A 24 -0.44 -4.73 0.07
N PHE A 25 0.17 -4.15 -0.96
CA PHE A 25 -0.16 -2.83 -1.46
C PHE A 25 -1.62 -2.72 -1.92
N PHE A 26 -2.11 -3.72 -2.67
CA PHE A 26 -3.51 -3.78 -3.08
C PHE A 26 -4.47 -3.74 -1.88
N TRP A 27 -4.23 -4.57 -0.85
CA TRP A 27 -5.08 -4.61 0.32
C TRP A 27 -5.11 -3.28 1.09
N VAL A 28 -3.95 -2.63 1.22
CA VAL A 28 -3.84 -1.30 1.84
C VAL A 28 -4.55 -0.24 1.01
N LEU A 29 -4.41 -0.27 -0.32
CA LEU A 29 -5.07 0.66 -1.22
C LEU A 29 -6.60 0.52 -1.16
N LEU A 30 -7.12 -0.72 -1.24
CA LEU A 30 -8.55 -1.00 -1.14
C LEU A 30 -9.11 -0.53 0.21
N TYR A 31 -8.41 -0.84 1.31
CA TYR A 31 -8.79 -0.36 2.64
C TYR A 31 -8.83 1.17 2.71
N THR A 32 -7.79 1.83 2.18
CA THR A 32 -7.69 3.30 2.18
C THR A 32 -8.84 3.93 1.41
N VAL A 33 -9.15 3.41 0.22
CA VAL A 33 -10.23 3.91 -0.63
C VAL A 33 -11.60 3.65 -0.02
N ALA A 34 -11.82 2.47 0.58
CA ALA A 34 -13.07 2.14 1.25
C ALA A 34 -13.28 2.94 2.56
N ASN A 35 -12.22 3.21 3.31
CA ASN A 35 -12.29 3.97 4.56
C ASN A 35 -12.29 5.49 4.34
N HIS A 36 -11.95 5.96 3.13
CA HIS A 36 -11.92 7.39 2.83
C HIS A 36 -13.33 7.99 2.85
N ARG A 37 -13.48 9.11 3.56
CA ARG A 37 -14.73 9.86 3.66
C ARG A 37 -14.50 11.28 3.21
N GLU A 38 -15.26 11.73 2.22
CA GLU A 38 -15.24 13.12 1.77
C GLU A 38 -16.23 13.95 2.60
N GLY A 39 -15.79 15.11 3.07
CA GLY A 39 -16.66 16.06 3.76
C GLY A 39 -17.33 15.53 5.05
N GLY A 40 -16.81 14.45 5.65
CA GLY A 40 -17.41 13.82 6.83
C GLY A 40 -18.65 12.98 6.55
N ALA A 41 -18.90 12.60 5.30
CA ALA A 41 -20.01 11.72 4.93
C ALA A 41 -19.95 10.35 5.62
N GLU A 42 -21.11 9.70 5.74
CA GLU A 42 -21.20 8.31 6.19
C GLU A 42 -20.62 7.34 5.16
N LEU A 43 -20.23 6.15 5.61
CA LEU A 43 -19.73 5.10 4.73
C LEU A 43 -20.85 4.57 3.84
N ASN A 44 -20.55 4.41 2.56
CA ASN A 44 -21.39 3.70 1.61
C ASN A 44 -21.53 2.22 2.03
N GLU A 45 -22.65 1.58 1.68
CA GLU A 45 -22.94 0.18 2.01
C GLU A 45 -21.88 -0.80 1.48
N ASP A 46 -21.44 -0.64 0.23
CA ASP A 46 -20.41 -1.49 -0.37
C ASP A 46 -19.05 -1.24 0.29
N ALA A 47 -18.72 0.02 0.60
CA ALA A 47 -17.50 0.36 1.33
C ALA A 47 -17.50 -0.25 2.74
N SER A 48 -18.63 -0.20 3.44
CA SER A 48 -18.84 -0.82 4.75
C SER A 48 -18.72 -2.35 4.67
N ALA A 49 -19.29 -2.97 3.64
CA ALA A 49 -19.17 -4.40 3.40
C ALA A 49 -17.70 -4.83 3.20
N VAL A 50 -16.92 -4.06 2.42
CA VAL A 50 -15.48 -4.30 2.23
C VAL A 50 -14.71 -4.18 3.54
N LEU A 51 -14.94 -3.09 4.30
CA LEU A 51 -14.24 -2.86 5.57
C LEU A 51 -14.55 -3.95 6.59
N SER A 52 -15.82 -4.35 6.72
CA SER A 52 -16.23 -5.42 7.66
C SER A 52 -15.55 -6.76 7.37
N LYS A 53 -15.27 -7.05 6.09
CA LYS A 53 -14.52 -8.23 5.65
C LYS A 53 -13.02 -8.10 5.93
N LEU A 54 -12.42 -6.93 5.68
CA LEU A 54 -10.99 -6.70 5.86
C LEU A 54 -10.56 -6.56 7.33
N GLU A 55 -11.43 -6.03 8.19
CA GLU A 55 -11.19 -5.83 9.63
C GLU A 55 -11.43 -7.10 10.46
N MET A 56 -11.67 -8.23 9.81
CA MET A 56 -11.89 -9.49 10.48
C MET A 56 -10.64 -9.94 11.24
N LEU A 57 -10.79 -10.09 12.56
CA LEU A 57 -9.67 -10.37 13.47
C LEU A 57 -9.18 -11.82 13.45
N ASP A 58 -9.91 -12.72 12.80
CA ASP A 58 -9.53 -14.14 12.71
C ASP A 58 -8.60 -14.37 11.51
N PRO A 59 -7.30 -14.62 11.73
CA PRO A 59 -6.36 -14.85 10.64
C PRO A 59 -6.66 -16.14 9.87
N SER A 60 -7.41 -17.08 10.46
CA SER A 60 -7.71 -18.38 9.86
C SER A 60 -8.74 -18.29 8.72
N THR A 61 -9.60 -17.27 8.74
CA THR A 61 -10.63 -17.02 7.72
C THR A 61 -10.23 -15.92 6.74
N LEU A 62 -9.29 -15.04 7.12
CA LEU A 62 -8.88 -13.88 6.34
C LEU A 62 -8.45 -14.22 4.90
N GLY A 63 -7.79 -15.36 4.70
CA GLY A 63 -7.43 -15.81 3.35
C GLY A 63 -8.62 -16.15 2.46
N SER A 64 -9.66 -16.79 3.01
CA SER A 64 -10.90 -17.07 2.29
C SER A 64 -11.69 -15.80 1.99
N VAL A 65 -11.65 -14.84 2.92
CA VAL A 65 -12.35 -13.56 2.80
C VAL A 65 -11.72 -12.70 1.72
N LYS A 66 -10.40 -12.57 1.73
CA LYS A 66 -9.62 -11.91 0.68
C LYS A 66 -9.91 -12.51 -0.70
N PHE A 67 -10.00 -13.84 -0.78
CA PHE A 67 -10.40 -14.51 -2.01
C PHE A 67 -11.80 -14.10 -2.47
N SER A 68 -12.80 -14.16 -1.57
CA SER A 68 -14.18 -13.75 -1.88
C SER A 68 -14.22 -12.31 -2.40
N LEU A 69 -13.50 -11.39 -1.75
CA LEU A 69 -13.42 -9.98 -2.17
C LEU A 69 -12.83 -9.82 -3.57
N LEU A 70 -11.75 -10.54 -3.90
CA LEU A 70 -11.17 -10.50 -5.24
C LEU A 70 -12.18 -10.95 -6.30
N SER A 71 -12.89 -12.05 -6.04
CA SER A 71 -13.92 -12.55 -6.96
C SER A 71 -15.10 -11.59 -7.10
N GLU A 72 -15.61 -11.06 -5.99
CA GLU A 72 -16.72 -10.10 -5.99
C GLU A 72 -16.37 -8.81 -6.76
N ILE A 73 -15.17 -8.26 -6.56
CA ILE A 73 -14.70 -7.08 -7.31
C ILE A 73 -14.53 -7.42 -8.79
N THR A 74 -13.96 -8.59 -9.10
CA THR A 74 -13.72 -9.03 -10.49
C THR A 74 -15.01 -9.24 -11.27
N ASN A 75 -16.04 -9.79 -10.62
CA ASN A 75 -17.35 -10.04 -11.21
C ASN A 75 -18.24 -8.80 -11.27
N GLY A 76 -17.87 -7.73 -10.56
CA GLY A 76 -18.67 -6.52 -10.42
C GLY A 76 -19.77 -6.60 -9.35
N ASP A 77 -19.74 -7.61 -8.48
CA ASP A 77 -20.63 -7.73 -7.31
C ASP A 77 -20.34 -6.62 -6.28
N ILE A 78 -19.07 -6.21 -6.19
CA ILE A 78 -18.64 -5.00 -5.48
C ILE A 78 -18.22 -3.96 -6.51
N ASN A 79 -18.96 -2.87 -6.58
CA ASN A 79 -18.61 -1.74 -7.44
C ASN A 79 -17.82 -0.69 -6.65
N VAL A 80 -16.50 -0.63 -6.82
CA VAL A 80 -15.64 0.34 -6.11
C VAL A 80 -16.03 1.80 -6.40
N GLU A 81 -16.57 2.11 -7.58
CA GLU A 81 -17.04 3.46 -7.90
C GLU A 81 -18.22 3.88 -7.02
N SER A 82 -19.00 2.92 -6.50
CA SER A 82 -20.19 3.17 -5.67
C SER A 82 -19.86 3.75 -4.29
N PHE A 83 -18.59 3.66 -3.84
CA PHE A 83 -18.17 4.22 -2.55
C PHE A 83 -18.34 5.75 -2.50
N ASN A 84 -18.58 6.37 -3.66
CA ASN A 84 -19.00 7.75 -3.84
C ASN A 84 -18.02 8.80 -3.29
N THR A 85 -16.72 8.53 -3.43
CA THR A 85 -15.67 9.54 -3.25
C THR A 85 -14.97 9.82 -4.58
N ALA A 86 -14.32 10.96 -4.72
CA ALA A 86 -13.45 11.26 -5.86
C ALA A 86 -12.33 10.23 -5.96
N TRP A 87 -11.77 9.80 -4.82
CA TRP A 87 -10.76 8.75 -4.76
C TRP A 87 -11.28 7.42 -5.29
N SER A 88 -12.48 6.99 -4.88
CA SER A 88 -13.04 5.73 -5.33
C SER A 88 -13.34 5.73 -6.82
N LYS A 89 -13.90 6.82 -7.35
CA LYS A 89 -14.14 6.98 -8.78
C LYS A 89 -12.85 6.99 -9.60
N ALA A 90 -11.81 7.66 -9.11
CA ALA A 90 -10.54 7.76 -9.83
C ALA A 90 -9.72 6.46 -9.80
N LEU A 91 -9.80 5.70 -8.71
CA LEU A 91 -8.98 4.50 -8.50
C LEU A 91 -9.73 3.19 -8.79
N ALA A 92 -11.05 3.20 -8.98
CA ALA A 92 -11.81 2.00 -9.28
C ALA A 92 -11.26 1.19 -10.48
N PRO A 93 -10.90 1.81 -11.62
CA PRO A 93 -10.34 1.05 -12.74
C PRO A 93 -9.03 0.33 -12.35
N MET A 94 -8.20 0.97 -11.51
CA MET A 94 -6.95 0.36 -11.03
C MET A 94 -7.26 -0.82 -10.11
N ILE A 95 -8.16 -0.63 -9.15
CA ILE A 95 -8.53 -1.66 -8.18
C ILE A 95 -9.14 -2.89 -8.87
N VAL A 96 -9.98 -2.68 -9.89
CA VAL A 96 -10.57 -3.77 -10.69
C VAL A 96 -9.49 -4.52 -11.47
N GLU A 97 -8.59 -3.83 -12.17
CA GLU A 97 -7.49 -4.49 -12.91
C GLU A 97 -6.53 -5.23 -11.99
N PHE A 98 -6.22 -4.64 -10.83
CA PHE A 98 -5.37 -5.29 -9.82
C PHE A 98 -6.06 -6.53 -9.24
N ALA A 99 -7.37 -6.47 -9.00
CA ALA A 99 -8.16 -7.61 -8.51
C ALA A 99 -8.16 -8.76 -9.53
N LYS A 100 -8.39 -8.47 -10.81
CA LYS A 100 -8.31 -9.46 -11.91
C LYS A 100 -6.92 -10.10 -11.99
N TRP A 101 -5.88 -9.28 -11.97
CA TRP A 101 -4.50 -9.77 -12.02
C TRP A 101 -4.17 -10.65 -10.81
N THR A 102 -4.51 -10.20 -9.60
CA THR A 102 -4.25 -10.96 -8.37
C THR A 102 -5.05 -12.27 -8.37
N HIS A 103 -6.31 -12.24 -8.83
CA HIS A 103 -7.15 -13.44 -8.97
C HIS A 103 -6.56 -14.43 -9.97
N GLY A 104 -6.13 -13.95 -11.15
CA GLY A 104 -5.47 -14.77 -12.18
C GLY A 104 -4.17 -15.38 -11.68
N VAL A 105 -3.24 -14.57 -11.15
CA VAL A 105 -1.93 -15.04 -10.65
C VAL A 105 -2.06 -16.00 -9.47
N ALA A 106 -3.03 -15.78 -8.58
CA ALA A 106 -3.17 -16.59 -7.37
C ALA A 106 -3.94 -17.90 -7.59
N PHE A 107 -4.77 -18.01 -8.64
CA PHE A 107 -5.74 -19.11 -8.75
C PHE A 107 -5.95 -19.69 -10.15
N GLU A 108 -5.72 -18.94 -11.22
CA GLU A 108 -5.61 -19.53 -12.55
C GLU A 108 -4.20 -20.13 -12.67
N LYS A 109 -4.04 -21.27 -13.36
CA LYS A 109 -2.69 -21.80 -13.60
C LYS A 109 -1.95 -20.69 -14.35
N PRO A 110 -0.91 -20.06 -13.77
CA PRO A 110 -0.19 -19.04 -14.50
C PRO A 110 0.38 -19.74 -15.72
N ASP A 111 -0.04 -19.28 -16.90
CA ASP A 111 0.60 -19.70 -18.12
C ASP A 111 2.07 -19.29 -17.97
N SER A 112 2.96 -20.28 -17.94
CA SER A 112 4.40 -20.06 -17.78
C SER A 112 5.00 -19.20 -18.90
N THR A 113 4.24 -18.94 -19.96
CA THR A 113 4.62 -18.04 -21.06
C THR A 113 4.21 -16.59 -20.84
N VAL A 114 3.36 -16.30 -19.84
CA VAL A 114 2.92 -14.94 -19.50
C VAL A 114 3.82 -14.40 -18.39
N ASP A 115 4.52 -13.32 -18.70
CA ASP A 115 5.29 -12.58 -17.72
C ASP A 115 4.36 -12.08 -16.59
N PRO A 116 4.56 -12.49 -15.33
CA PRO A 116 3.74 -12.03 -14.20
C PRO A 116 3.75 -10.51 -14.04
N ASP A 117 4.79 -9.83 -14.55
CA ASP A 117 4.98 -8.39 -14.46
C ASP A 117 4.35 -7.63 -15.65
N SER A 118 3.82 -8.34 -16.65
CA SER A 118 3.22 -7.73 -17.86
C SER A 118 2.04 -6.79 -17.57
N ASN A 119 1.39 -6.94 -16.42
CA ASN A 119 0.27 -6.10 -16.00
C ASN A 119 0.68 -4.90 -15.13
N PHE A 120 1.93 -4.84 -14.67
CA PHE A 120 2.39 -3.79 -13.76
C PHE A 120 2.33 -2.41 -14.43
N GLU A 121 2.78 -2.29 -15.68
CA GLU A 121 2.74 -1.03 -16.43
C GLU A 121 1.30 -0.53 -16.62
N THR A 122 0.35 -1.44 -16.88
CA THR A 122 -1.07 -1.11 -16.99
C THR A 122 -1.59 -0.56 -15.67
N VAL A 123 -1.34 -1.27 -14.56
CA VAL A 123 -1.77 -0.85 -13.21
C VAL A 123 -1.14 0.50 -12.83
N LEU A 124 0.15 0.69 -13.07
CA LEU A 124 0.87 1.93 -12.79
C LEU A 124 0.31 3.09 -13.61
N THR A 125 0.04 2.87 -14.90
CA THR A 125 -0.55 3.87 -15.79
C THR A 125 -1.92 4.31 -15.28
N ILE A 126 -2.78 3.37 -14.89
CA ILE A 126 -4.10 3.70 -14.35
C ILE A 126 -3.98 4.47 -13.04
N PHE A 127 -3.07 4.07 -12.15
CA PHE A 127 -2.82 4.79 -10.90
C PHE A 127 -2.39 6.23 -11.13
N LEU A 128 -1.38 6.45 -11.97
CA LEU A 128 -0.87 7.79 -12.26
C LEU A 128 -1.95 8.67 -12.89
N ASN A 129 -2.75 8.12 -13.80
CA ASN A 129 -3.89 8.82 -14.39
C ASN A 129 -4.94 9.18 -13.32
N GLY A 130 -5.30 8.23 -12.44
CA GLY A 130 -6.26 8.43 -11.36
C GLY A 130 -5.81 9.50 -10.37
N VAL A 131 -4.55 9.43 -9.90
CA VAL A 131 -3.98 10.40 -8.96
C VAL A 131 -3.91 11.80 -9.57
N ASN A 132 -3.56 11.92 -10.85
CA ASN A 132 -3.56 13.21 -11.54
C ASN A 132 -4.96 13.85 -11.60
N ASN A 133 -6.02 13.04 -11.65
CA ASN A 133 -7.40 13.52 -11.72
C ASN A 133 -7.96 13.98 -10.36
N VAL A 134 -7.42 13.48 -9.25
CA VAL A 134 -7.86 13.85 -7.87
C VAL A 134 -6.90 14.81 -7.18
N ARG A 135 -5.75 15.11 -7.79
CA ARG A 135 -4.81 16.09 -7.26
C ARG A 135 -5.46 17.48 -7.28
N PRO A 136 -5.48 18.20 -6.15
CA PRO A 136 -5.89 19.60 -6.15
C PRO A 136 -5.03 20.36 -7.15
N GLN A 137 -5.66 21.12 -8.07
CA GLN A 137 -4.87 22.06 -8.87
C GLN A 137 -4.16 23.02 -7.91
N PRO A 138 -2.88 23.35 -8.15
CA PRO A 138 -2.23 24.42 -7.39
C PRO A 138 -3.09 25.66 -7.57
N GLY A 139 -3.66 26.15 -6.46
CA GLY A 139 -4.42 27.39 -6.48
C GLY A 139 -3.51 28.52 -6.99
N PRO A 140 -4.06 29.59 -7.58
CA PRO A 140 -3.30 30.75 -7.97
C PRO A 140 -2.89 31.55 -6.71
N GLU A 141 -2.13 30.94 -5.81
CA GLU A 141 -1.39 31.56 -4.71
C GLU A 141 -0.54 30.54 -3.92
N GLU A 142 0.00 29.50 -4.58
CA GLU A 142 1.23 28.92 -4.07
C GLU A 142 2.37 29.86 -4.47
N THR A 143 2.58 30.89 -3.63
CA THR A 143 3.84 31.61 -3.64
C THR A 143 4.91 30.54 -3.51
N GLN A 144 5.74 30.42 -4.55
CA GLN A 144 6.86 29.50 -4.59
C GLN A 144 7.58 29.56 -3.23
N ALA A 145 7.37 28.55 -2.39
CA ALA A 145 8.34 28.21 -1.37
C ALA A 145 9.55 27.78 -2.17
N THR A 146 10.42 28.76 -2.40
CA THR A 146 11.61 28.65 -3.21
C THR A 146 12.36 27.44 -2.70
N HIS A 147 12.71 26.57 -3.63
CA HIS A 147 13.62 25.46 -3.44
C HIS A 147 14.93 26.02 -2.86
N VAL A 148 15.07 26.08 -1.52
CA VAL A 148 16.34 26.46 -0.88
C VAL A 148 17.23 25.22 -0.89
N CYS A 149 17.80 24.97 -2.06
CA CYS A 149 19.10 24.34 -2.20
C CYS A 149 19.66 24.81 -3.55
N SER A 150 19.89 26.13 -3.65
CA SER A 150 20.78 26.67 -4.66
C SER A 150 22.20 26.21 -4.33
N SER A 151 22.84 25.59 -5.31
CA SER A 151 24.25 25.28 -5.31
C SER A 151 25.06 26.58 -5.27
N THR A 152 25.30 27.13 -4.08
CA THR A 152 26.40 28.03 -3.66
C THR A 152 25.99 28.76 -2.38
N GLY A 153 26.78 28.59 -1.31
CA GLY A 153 26.80 29.53 -0.18
C GLY A 153 25.84 29.26 0.99
N GLU A 154 26.37 28.66 2.05
CA GLU A 154 26.01 28.88 3.46
C GLU A 154 24.55 28.58 3.90
N CYS A 155 24.25 27.29 4.18
CA CYS A 155 23.10 26.93 5.02
C CYS A 155 23.39 27.22 6.50
N GLY A 156 22.82 28.31 7.02
CA GLY A 156 22.75 28.60 8.45
C GLY A 156 21.77 27.68 9.20
N VAL A 157 22.32 26.81 10.04
CA VAL A 157 21.87 26.26 11.35
C VAL A 157 20.40 25.87 11.62
N SER A 158 19.46 25.86 10.67
CA SER A 158 18.06 25.45 10.98
C SER A 158 17.42 24.50 9.95
N CYS A 159 18.06 23.35 9.72
CA CYS A 159 17.41 22.19 9.11
C CYS A 159 17.21 21.10 10.19
N PRO A 160 15.98 20.65 10.52
CA PRO A 160 15.73 19.73 11.63
C PRO A 160 16.11 18.26 11.38
N LEU A 161 16.69 17.94 10.22
CA LEU A 161 17.02 16.55 9.83
C LEU A 161 18.41 16.46 9.18
N ARG A 162 19.43 17.01 9.86
CA ARG A 162 20.82 16.70 9.51
C ARG A 162 21.29 15.53 10.37
N ASP A 163 21.10 14.34 9.85
CA ASP A 163 21.83 13.15 10.28
C ASP A 163 23.34 13.47 10.14
N THR A 164 24.08 13.50 11.25
CA THR A 164 25.48 13.96 11.28
C THR A 164 26.47 12.94 10.74
N ARG A 165 26.02 11.89 10.05
CA ARG A 165 26.88 10.83 9.55
C ARG A 165 27.55 11.23 8.23
N ARG A 166 28.89 11.28 8.21
CA ARG A 166 29.66 11.37 6.96
C ARG A 166 29.68 9.99 6.30
N GLU A 167 29.51 9.95 4.99
CA GLU A 167 29.70 8.73 4.20
C GLU A 167 31.12 8.17 4.44
N GLY A 168 31.19 6.91 4.89
CA GLY A 168 32.44 6.19 5.12
C GLY A 168 32.72 5.73 6.55
N GLU A 169 31.90 6.07 7.55
CA GLU A 169 32.08 5.57 8.92
C GLU A 169 31.33 4.26 9.19
N GLU A 170 32.08 3.18 9.48
CA GLU A 170 31.54 1.93 10.01
C GLU A 170 30.90 2.12 11.40
N PRO A 171 29.81 1.40 11.72
CA PRO A 171 29.11 1.57 12.98
C PRO A 171 29.92 1.05 14.16
N LYS A 172 30.31 1.94 15.07
CA LYS A 172 30.77 1.54 16.42
C LYS A 172 29.56 1.21 17.28
N ILE A 173 29.35 -0.09 17.49
CA ILE A 173 28.37 -0.60 18.46
C ILE A 173 28.93 -0.33 19.86
N SER A 174 28.44 0.70 20.54
CA SER A 174 28.66 0.91 21.96
C SER A 174 27.75 -0.03 22.75
N GLN A 175 28.34 -1.10 23.28
CA GLN A 175 27.70 -1.93 24.30
C GLN A 175 27.45 -1.08 25.55
N SER A 176 26.17 -0.84 25.86
CA SER A 176 25.74 -0.31 27.15
C SER A 176 25.09 -1.44 27.94
N SER A 177 25.88 -2.11 28.77
CA SER A 177 25.36 -2.93 29.87
C SER A 177 25.73 -2.24 31.18
N LYS A 178 24.77 -1.50 31.73
CA LYS A 178 24.80 -1.06 33.13
C LYS A 178 24.04 -2.11 33.94
N GLY A 179 24.79 -3.00 34.59
CA GLY A 179 24.29 -3.92 35.62
C GLY A 179 25.16 -3.76 36.84
N SER A 180 24.78 -2.83 37.72
CA SER A 180 25.35 -2.68 39.06
C SER A 180 24.60 -3.63 39.98
N SER A 181 25.28 -4.58 40.59
CA SER A 181 24.81 -5.28 41.78
C SER A 181 26.04 -5.75 42.54
N ASP A 182 26.31 -5.05 43.63
CA ASP A 182 27.35 -5.34 44.59
C ASP A 182 27.11 -6.72 45.24
N LEU A 183 28.21 -7.45 45.37
CA LEU A 183 28.37 -8.62 46.23
C LEU A 183 28.55 -8.17 47.69
N PRO A 184 28.21 -9.03 48.64
CA PRO A 184 29.31 -9.74 49.33
C PRO A 184 29.35 -11.24 49.04
#